data_AF-A0A0F9GF82-F1
#
_entry.id   AF-A0A0F9GF82-F1
#
_cell.length_a   1.000
_cell.length_b   1.000
_cell.length_c   1.000
_cell.angle_alpha   90.00
_cell.angle_beta   90.00
_cell.angle_gamma   90.00
#
_symmetry.space_group_name_H-M   'P 1'
#
loop_
_entity.id
_entity.type
_entity.pdbx_description
1 polymer ?
#
loop_
_entity_poly.entity_id
_entity_poly.type
_entity_poly.pdbx_seq_one_letter_code
_entity_poly.pdbx_strand_id
1 'polypeptide(L)'
;MYPEAVEKIKVWWTGINTSESTATKLDASRRSEENAEPSWKQTFDFIELWLSFDVDGDGVDEEIVVDFHMLSGTLLSARYNWYADVHRPYRIGVYIPVEGRWMGIGVGKQNEQFQALITTIHRQRLDAGTLANMGQLALKKTSG
;
A
#
# COMPACT_ATOMS: atom_id res chain seq x y z
N MET A 1 1.83 -22.16 10.77
CA MET A 1 1.56 -20.89 11.48
C MET A 1 1.56 -21.16 12.97
N TYR A 2 2.39 -20.45 13.72
CA TYR A 2 2.58 -20.67 15.16
C TYR A 2 1.36 -20.11 15.93
N PRO A 3 0.70 -20.91 16.79
CA PRO A 3 -0.48 -20.46 17.53
C PRO A 3 -0.17 -19.27 18.46
N GLU A 4 1.02 -19.26 19.06
CA GLU A 4 1.52 -18.17 19.93
C GLU A 4 1.66 -16.83 19.20
N ALA A 5 1.91 -16.85 17.88
CA ALA A 5 2.05 -15.62 17.11
C ALA A 5 0.72 -14.86 17.05
N VAL A 6 -0.40 -15.57 16.95
CA VAL A 6 -1.74 -14.97 16.91
C VAL A 6 -2.08 -14.30 18.24
N GLU A 7 -1.71 -14.93 19.36
CA GLU A 7 -1.89 -14.35 20.69
C GLU A 7 -1.06 -13.07 20.88
N LYS A 8 0.19 -13.05 20.41
CA LYS A 8 1.02 -11.84 20.42
C LYS A 8 0.41 -10.70 19.62
N ILE A 9 -0.17 -10.98 18.46
CA ILE A 9 -0.85 -9.95 17.64
C ILE A 9 -2.12 -9.47 18.35
N LYS A 10 -2.87 -10.35 19.03
CA LYS A 10 -4.03 -9.97 19.85
C LYS A 10 -3.64 -9.03 20.98
N VAL A 11 -2.58 -9.36 21.73
CA VAL A 11 -2.06 -8.52 22.82
C VAL A 11 -1.62 -7.15 22.30
N TRP A 12 -0.93 -7.13 21.17
CA TRP A 12 -0.51 -5.88 20.51
C TRP A 12 -1.71 -5.03 20.08
N TRP A 13 -2.75 -5.62 19.48
CA TRP A 13 -3.97 -4.93 19.07
C TRP A 13 -4.73 -4.32 20.25
N THR A 14 -4.84 -5.07 21.36
CA THR A 14 -5.43 -4.53 22.59
C THR A 14 -4.59 -3.38 23.13
N GLY A 15 -3.26 -3.48 23.09
CA GLY A 15 -2.34 -2.45 23.57
C GLY A 15 -2.42 -1.13 22.79
N ILE A 16 -2.60 -1.17 21.47
CA ILE A 16 -2.81 0.06 20.66
C ILE A 16 -4.06 0.81 21.12
N ASN A 17 -5.15 0.08 21.35
CA ASN A 17 -6.41 0.67 21.80
C ASN A 17 -6.31 1.28 23.20
N THR A 18 -5.29 0.91 23.99
CA THR A 18 -5.03 1.45 25.33
C THR A 18 -4.08 2.66 25.31
N SER A 19 -3.43 2.97 24.18
CA SER A 19 -2.53 4.13 24.10
C SER A 19 -3.31 5.45 24.28
N GLU A 20 -2.94 6.20 25.31
CA GLU A 20 -3.67 7.36 25.83
C GLU A 20 -3.57 8.59 24.91
N SER A 21 -4.43 8.66 23.89
CA SER A 21 -4.79 9.91 23.22
C SER A 21 -6.10 10.45 23.79
N THR A 22 -6.24 11.78 23.88
CA THR A 22 -7.47 12.45 24.32
C THR A 22 -8.67 12.03 23.47
N ALA A 23 -8.45 11.71 22.18
CA ALA A 23 -9.46 11.15 21.30
C ALA A 23 -9.87 9.73 21.72
N THR A 24 -8.91 8.90 22.11
CA THR A 24 -9.16 7.53 22.60
C THR A 24 -9.95 7.53 23.91
N LYS A 25 -9.74 8.51 24.79
CA LYS A 25 -10.51 8.67 26.04
C LYS A 25 -11.97 9.05 25.77
N LEU A 26 -12.21 9.94 24.80
CA LEU A 26 -13.55 10.34 24.35
C LEU A 26 -14.29 9.18 23.65
N ASP A 27 -13.58 8.42 22.82
CA ASP A 27 -14.11 7.20 22.20
C ASP A 27 -14.39 6.12 23.24
N ALA A 28 -13.55 5.97 24.27
CA ALA A 28 -13.75 5.00 25.35
C ALA A 28 -14.99 5.34 26.20
N SER A 29 -15.22 6.61 26.55
CA SER A 29 -16.45 7.04 27.23
C SER A 29 -17.68 6.75 26.38
N ARG A 30 -17.62 7.06 25.07
CA ARG A 30 -18.72 6.78 24.13
C ARG A 30 -19.00 5.29 23.99
N ARG A 31 -17.97 4.43 23.91
CA ARG A 31 -18.13 2.97 23.87
C ARG A 31 -18.74 2.40 25.14
N SER A 32 -18.42 2.98 26.30
CA SER A 32 -19.02 2.57 27.58
C SER A 32 -20.50 2.91 27.67
N GLU A 33 -20.91 4.04 27.07
CA GLU A 33 -22.32 4.44 26.94
C GLU A 33 -23.05 3.57 25.89
N GLU A 34 -22.36 3.17 24.82
CA GLU A 34 -22.90 2.36 23.72
C GLU A 34 -22.83 0.84 23.99
N ASN A 35 -22.29 0.37 25.13
CA ASN A 35 -22.02 -1.05 25.44
C ASN A 35 -21.28 -1.79 24.30
N ALA A 36 -20.40 -1.09 23.59
CA ALA A 36 -19.68 -1.66 22.46
C ALA A 36 -18.36 -2.31 22.93
N GLU A 37 -18.31 -3.64 22.97
CA GLU A 37 -17.06 -4.36 23.24
C GLU A 37 -16.08 -4.19 22.06
N PRO A 38 -14.77 -4.02 22.33
CA PRO A 38 -13.77 -3.98 21.28
C PRO A 38 -13.72 -5.33 20.57
N SER A 39 -14.28 -5.38 19.36
CA SER A 39 -14.27 -6.59 18.55
C SER A 39 -12.87 -6.80 17.97
N TRP A 40 -12.31 -7.97 18.25
CA TRP A 40 -11.15 -8.47 17.51
C TRP A 40 -11.55 -8.61 16.05
N LYS A 41 -10.81 -7.99 15.13
CA LYS A 41 -11.02 -8.20 13.69
C LYS A 41 -10.67 -9.66 13.38
N GLN A 42 -11.64 -10.42 12.85
CA GLN A 42 -11.40 -11.81 12.46
C GLN A 42 -10.37 -11.95 11.34
N THR A 43 -10.12 -10.87 10.59
CA THR A 43 -9.13 -10.80 9.50
C THR A 43 -8.07 -9.76 9.82
N PHE A 44 -6.80 -10.09 9.56
CA PHE A 44 -5.67 -9.19 9.65
C PHE A 44 -4.74 -9.39 8.45
N ASP A 45 -4.04 -8.32 8.07
CA ASP A 45 -3.12 -8.33 6.94
C ASP A 45 -1.73 -8.76 7.41
N PHE A 46 -1.08 -9.66 6.68
CA PHE A 46 0.31 -10.02 6.89
C PHE A 46 1.03 -10.07 5.55
N ILE A 47 2.36 -10.04 5.60
CA ILE A 47 3.22 -10.06 4.42
C ILE A 47 3.92 -11.41 4.36
N GLU A 48 3.88 -12.06 3.21
CA GLU A 48 4.69 -13.23 2.91
C GLU A 48 6.00 -12.78 2.24
N LEU A 49 7.12 -13.09 2.87
CA LEU A 49 8.46 -12.71 2.45
C LEU A 49 9.17 -13.94 1.88
N TRP A 50 9.77 -13.78 0.70
CA TRP A 50 10.58 -14.80 0.03
C TRP A 50 12.02 -14.32 0.01
N LEU A 51 12.91 -14.99 0.74
CA LEU A 51 14.29 -14.55 0.94
C LEU A 51 15.26 -15.73 1.02
N SER A 52 16.53 -15.46 0.73
CA SER A 52 17.63 -16.41 0.90
C SER A 52 18.30 -16.09 2.23
N PHE A 53 18.47 -17.08 3.09
CA PHE A 53 19.13 -16.92 4.39
C PHE A 53 19.76 -18.25 4.80
N ASP A 54 21.02 -18.20 5.22
CA ASP A 54 21.76 -19.31 5.84
C ASP A 54 21.13 -19.69 7.20
N VAL A 55 20.35 -20.77 7.21
CA VAL A 55 19.59 -21.21 8.39
C VAL A 55 20.47 -21.98 9.38
N ASP A 56 21.49 -22.71 8.90
CA ASP A 56 22.29 -23.62 9.71
C ASP A 56 23.72 -23.12 10.02
N GLY A 57 24.12 -22.02 9.40
CA GLY A 57 25.42 -21.37 9.57
C GLY A 57 26.54 -21.99 8.74
N ASP A 58 26.20 -22.77 7.70
CA ASP A 58 27.18 -23.44 6.84
C ASP A 58 27.75 -22.53 5.73
N GLY A 59 27.22 -21.31 5.60
CA GLY A 59 27.60 -20.33 4.60
C GLY A 59 26.88 -20.48 3.25
N VAL A 60 25.89 -21.37 3.15
CA VAL A 60 25.02 -21.57 1.99
C VAL A 60 23.65 -20.99 2.30
N ASP A 61 23.23 -19.98 1.52
CA ASP A 61 21.89 -19.42 1.71
C ASP A 61 20.81 -20.39 1.21
N GLU A 62 19.87 -20.78 2.08
CA GLU A 62 18.66 -21.49 1.67
C GLU A 62 17.49 -20.56 1.38
N GLU A 63 16.65 -20.96 0.41
CA GLU A 63 15.41 -20.25 0.11
C GLU A 63 14.34 -20.56 1.15
N ILE A 64 13.93 -19.54 1.90
CA ILE A 64 12.90 -19.62 2.93
C ILE A 64 11.73 -18.68 2.63
N VAL A 65 10.57 -19.07 3.16
CA VAL A 65 9.33 -18.31 3.12
C VAL A 65 8.92 -17.96 4.54
N VAL A 66 8.73 -16.67 4.79
CA VAL A 66 8.42 -16.13 6.12
C VAL A 66 7.14 -15.33 6.07
N ASP A 67 6.16 -15.71 6.89
CA ASP A 67 4.96 -14.92 7.10
C ASP A 67 5.21 -13.94 8.25
N PHE A 68 5.10 -12.64 7.98
CA PHE A 68 5.44 -11.57 8.91
C PHE A 68 4.33 -10.53 9.06
N HIS A 69 3.98 -10.20 10.30
CA HIS A 69 3.03 -9.14 10.60
C HIS A 69 3.82 -7.86 10.92
N MET A 70 3.86 -6.95 9.95
CA MET A 70 4.72 -5.77 9.98
C MET A 70 4.46 -4.84 11.16
N LEU A 71 3.20 -4.66 11.56
CA LEU A 71 2.84 -3.67 12.58
C LEU A 71 3.17 -4.12 14.01
N SER A 72 3.08 -5.43 14.28
CA SER A 72 3.42 -5.99 15.59
C SER A 72 4.87 -6.49 15.68
N GLY A 73 5.58 -6.58 14.55
CA GLY A 73 6.91 -7.19 14.50
C GLY A 73 6.90 -8.70 14.77
N THR A 74 5.76 -9.37 14.60
CA THR A 74 5.61 -10.78 14.95
C THR A 74 5.77 -11.66 13.71
N LEU A 75 6.62 -12.68 13.82
CA LEU A 75 6.76 -13.72 12.81
C LEU A 75 5.69 -14.80 13.05
N LEU A 76 4.90 -15.11 12.02
CA LEU A 76 3.77 -16.04 12.13
C LEU A 76 4.15 -17.46 11.68
N SER A 77 5.03 -17.58 10.69
CA SER A 77 5.56 -18.87 10.24
C SER A 77 6.88 -18.64 9.51
N ALA A 78 7.80 -19.58 9.63
CA ALA A 78 8.98 -19.68 8.78
C ALA A 78 9.04 -21.12 8.26
N ARG A 79 9.30 -21.28 6.97
CA ARG A 79 9.34 -22.59 6.29
C ARG A 79 10.31 -22.53 5.12
N TYR A 80 10.90 -23.67 4.77
CA TYR A 80 11.67 -23.79 3.54
C TYR A 80 10.78 -23.64 2.32
N ASN A 81 11.38 -23.20 1.20
CA ASN A 81 10.69 -23.15 -0.08
C ASN A 81 10.18 -24.54 -0.46
N TRP A 82 8.86 -24.66 -0.64
CA TRP A 82 8.19 -25.92 -1.00
C TRP A 82 8.28 -26.26 -2.49
N TYR A 83 8.77 -25.34 -3.33
CA TYR A 83 8.83 -25.57 -4.77
C TYR A 83 9.93 -26.56 -5.12
N ALA A 84 9.61 -27.54 -5.97
CA ALA A 84 10.54 -28.60 -6.37
C ALA A 84 11.75 -28.09 -7.17
N ASP A 85 11.61 -26.95 -7.84
CA ASP A 85 12.68 -26.28 -8.57
C ASP A 85 13.42 -25.25 -7.70
N VAL A 86 13.03 -25.08 -6.42
CA VAL A 86 13.57 -24.09 -5.47
C VAL A 86 13.48 -22.64 -5.99
N HIS A 87 12.75 -22.39 -7.07
CA HIS A 87 12.60 -21.04 -7.60
C HIS A 87 11.50 -20.30 -6.84
N ARG A 88 11.66 -18.97 -6.77
CA ARG A 88 10.60 -18.09 -6.27
C ARG A 88 9.47 -18.02 -7.28
N PRO A 89 8.19 -17.96 -6.84
CA PRO A 89 7.06 -17.82 -7.74
C PRO A 89 7.00 -16.44 -8.42
N TYR A 90 7.70 -15.46 -7.85
CA TYR A 90 7.74 -14.10 -8.37
C TYR A 90 8.98 -13.88 -9.23
N ARG A 91 8.77 -13.29 -10.41
CA ARG A 91 9.84 -12.82 -11.28
C ARG A 91 9.64 -11.33 -11.53
N ILE A 92 10.71 -10.56 -11.37
CA ILE A 92 10.69 -9.12 -11.64
C ILE A 92 10.91 -8.93 -13.14
N GLY A 93 9.86 -8.53 -13.85
CA GLY A 93 9.93 -8.13 -15.25
C GLY A 93 10.18 -6.63 -15.35
N VAL A 94 11.39 -6.23 -15.74
CA VAL A 94 11.74 -4.81 -15.91
C VAL A 94 11.62 -4.43 -17.39
N TYR A 95 10.85 -3.39 -17.70
CA TYR A 95 10.67 -2.93 -19.09
C TYR A 95 11.94 -2.25 -19.63
N ILE A 96 12.37 -1.16 -18.98
CA ILE A 96 13.63 -0.49 -19.29
C ILE A 96 14.48 -0.45 -18.02
N PRO A 97 15.54 -1.27 -17.93
CA PRO A 97 16.40 -1.29 -16.77
C PRO A 97 17.17 0.03 -16.66
N VAL A 98 17.39 0.48 -15.42
CA VAL A 98 18.21 1.64 -15.11
C VAL A 98 19.32 1.18 -14.18
N GLU A 99 20.56 1.52 -14.53
CA GLU A 99 21.72 1.16 -13.74
C GLU A 99 21.62 1.70 -12.31
N GLY A 100 21.98 0.88 -11.32
CA GLY A 100 21.90 1.23 -9.90
C GLY A 100 20.49 1.21 -9.31
N ARG A 101 19.46 0.74 -10.02
CA ARG A 101 18.09 0.62 -9.50
C ARG A 101 17.55 -0.80 -9.64
N TRP A 102 16.84 -1.26 -8.61
CA TRP A 102 16.12 -2.55 -8.65
C TRP A 102 14.90 -2.49 -9.57
N MET A 103 14.29 -1.30 -9.71
CA MET A 103 13.15 -1.06 -10.60
C MET A 103 13.56 -0.25 -11.82
N GLY A 104 12.98 -0.59 -12.97
CA GLY A 104 13.16 0.17 -14.21
C GLY A 104 12.12 1.27 -14.44
N ILE A 105 12.20 1.87 -15.62
CA ILE A 105 11.26 2.91 -16.07
C ILE A 105 10.14 2.27 -16.88
N GLY A 106 8.89 2.53 -16.48
CA GLY A 106 7.71 2.12 -17.23
C GLY A 106 7.39 3.06 -18.40
N VAL A 107 6.72 2.56 -19.42
CA VAL A 107 6.30 3.31 -20.63
C VAL A 107 5.53 4.60 -20.28
N GLY A 108 4.66 4.54 -19.27
CA GLY A 108 3.90 5.71 -18.83
C GLY A 108 4.79 6.86 -18.35
N LYS A 109 5.88 6.54 -17.64
CA LYS A 109 6.84 7.55 -17.18
C LYS A 109 7.65 8.14 -18.34
N GLN A 110 7.93 7.35 -19.37
CA GLN A 110 8.58 7.86 -20.58
C GLN A 110 7.68 8.84 -21.35
N ASN A 111 6.39 8.53 -21.41
CA ASN A 111 5.41 9.33 -22.16
C ASN A 111 4.82 10.49 -21.36
N GLU A 112 5.22 10.67 -20.10
CA GLU A 112 4.72 11.73 -19.20
C GLU A 112 4.87 13.12 -19.83
N GLN A 113 6.00 13.39 -20.50
CA GLN A 113 6.25 14.68 -21.15
C GLN A 113 5.25 14.95 -22.28
N PHE A 114 4.94 13.95 -23.11
CA PHE A 114 3.94 14.08 -24.17
C PHE A 114 2.52 14.25 -23.62
N GLN A 115 2.18 13.50 -22.57
CA GLN A 115 0.88 13.63 -21.91
C GLN A 115 0.70 15.01 -21.27
N ALA A 116 1.74 15.54 -20.63
CA ALA A 116 1.73 16.88 -20.04
C ALA A 116 1.56 17.97 -21.11
N LEU A 117 2.25 17.83 -22.25
CA LEU A 117 2.11 18.73 -23.39
C LEU A 117 0.68 18.69 -23.94
N ILE A 118 0.15 17.48 -24.25
CA ILE A 118 -1.21 17.31 -24.78
C ILE A 118 -2.24 17.91 -23.84
N THR A 119 -2.11 17.63 -22.54
CA THR A 119 -3.03 18.15 -21.50
C THR A 119 -3.00 19.67 -21.47
N THR A 120 -1.81 20.27 -21.53
CA THR A 120 -1.64 21.73 -21.54
C THR A 120 -2.30 22.36 -22.76
N ILE A 121 -2.05 21.83 -23.96
CA ILE A 121 -2.66 22.35 -25.20
C ILE A 121 -4.18 22.17 -25.18
N HIS A 122 -4.68 21.03 -24.72
CA HIS A 122 -6.13 20.80 -24.67
C HIS A 122 -6.84 21.76 -23.72
N ARG A 123 -6.23 22.05 -22.56
CA ARG A 123 -6.75 23.05 -21.61
C ARG A 123 -6.79 24.44 -22.23
N GLN A 124 -5.70 24.88 -22.87
CA GLN A 124 -5.68 26.17 -23.56
C GLN A 124 -6.73 26.27 -24.67
N ARG A 125 -6.99 25.19 -25.41
CA ARG A 125 -8.05 25.14 -26.43
C ARG A 125 -9.45 25.26 -25.82
N LEU A 126 -9.70 24.57 -24.70
CA LEU A 126 -10.96 24.69 -23.98
C LEU A 126 -11.17 26.11 -23.45
N ASP A 127 -10.12 26.72 -22.89
CA ASP A 127 -10.16 28.10 -22.39
C ASP A 127 -10.40 29.13 -23.51
N ALA A 128 -9.80 28.91 -24.69
CA ALA A 128 -10.10 29.74 -25.85
C ALA A 128 -11.56 29.62 -26.29
N GLY A 129 -12.13 28.40 -26.25
CA GLY A 129 -13.53 28.15 -26.56
C GLY A 129 -14.49 28.78 -25.55
N THR A 130 -14.19 28.70 -24.25
CA THR A 130 -15.01 29.34 -23.22
C THR A 130 -14.95 30.86 -23.34
N LEU A 131 -13.78 31.45 -23.61
CA LEU A 131 -13.65 32.90 -23.81
C LEU A 131 -14.43 33.41 -25.02
N ALA A 132 -14.42 32.68 -26.13
CA ALA A 132 -15.24 33.01 -27.30
C ALA A 132 -16.75 32.99 -26.98
N ASN A 133 -17.20 32.01 -26.21
CA ASN A 133 -18.61 31.88 -25.82
C ASN A 133 -19.05 32.93 -24.78
N MET A 134 -18.16 33.37 -23.89
CA MET A 134 -18.47 34.40 -22.89
C MET A 134 -18.92 35.72 -23.52
N GLY A 135 -18.32 36.13 -24.64
CA GLY A 135 -18.75 37.34 -25.36
C GLY A 135 -20.19 37.25 -25.86
N GLN A 136 -20.60 36.07 -26.36
CA GLN A 136 -21.98 35.84 -26.84
C GLN A 136 -22.99 35.79 -25.69
N LEU A 137 -22.63 35.21 -24.55
CA LEU A 137 -23.47 35.18 -23.35
C LEU A 137 -23.68 36.57 -22.74
N ALA A 138 -22.63 37.41 -22.71
CA ALA A 138 -22.73 38.78 -22.22
C ALA A 138 -23.70 39.62 -23.06
N LEU A 139 -23.60 39.54 -24.40
CA LEU A 139 -24.48 40.26 -25.32
C LEU A 139 -25.96 39.84 -25.19
N LYS A 140 -26.23 38.54 -25.00
CA LYS A 140 -27.59 38.02 -24.84
C LYS A 140 -28.27 38.49 -23.54
N LYS A 141 -27.51 38.83 -22.50
CA LYS A 141 -28.04 39.35 -21.22
C LYS A 141 -28.44 40.83 -21.32
N THR A 142 -27.86 41.59 -22.23
CA THR A 142 -28.15 43.03 -22.40
C THR A 142 -29.31 43.29 -23.37
N SER A 143 -29.74 42.29 -24.14
CA SER A 143 -30.84 42.41 -25.11
C SER A 143 -32.20 41.94 -24.59
N GLY A 144 -32.38 41.86 -23.27
CA GLY A 144 -33.63 41.49 -22.59
C GLY A 144 -34.15 42.65 -21.76
#